data_AF-A0A7V9S903-F1
#
_entry.id   AF-A0A7V9S903-F1
#
_cell.length_a   1.000
_cell.length_b   1.000
_cell.length_c   1.000
_cell.angle_alpha   90.00
_cell.angle_beta   90.00
_cell.angle_gamma   90.00
#
_symmetry.space_group_name_H-M   'P 1'
#
loop_
_entity.id
_entity.type
_entity.pdbx_description
1 polymer ?
#
loop_
_entity_poly.entity_id
_entity_poly.type
_entity_poly.pdbx_seq_one_letter_code
_entity_poly.pdbx_strand_id
1 'polypeptide(L)' 'MHSPENGLTYKDAGVDIDAGEALVDRIGPAAKATRRRGADADLGGFGGLFDLKAAGFKDPILVAGTDGVGTKLK' A
#
# COMPACT_ATOMS: atom_id res chain seq x y z
N MET A 1 8.29 -44.19 11.14
CA MET A 1 7.76 -43.14 10.23
C MET A 1 7.74 -41.85 11.03
N HIS A 2 8.65 -40.93 10.75
CA HIS A 2 8.63 -39.59 11.33
C HIS A 2 7.79 -38.72 10.39
N SER A 3 6.58 -38.35 10.80
CA SER A 3 5.85 -37.28 10.13
C SER A 3 6.55 -35.97 10.49
N PRO A 4 6.94 -35.12 9.51
CA PRO A 4 7.49 -33.83 9.85
C PRO A 4 6.39 -32.98 10.49
N GLU A 5 6.66 -32.46 11.68
CA GLU A 5 5.84 -31.46 12.35
C GLU A 5 5.62 -30.29 11.38
N ASN A 6 4.35 -30.04 11.03
CA ASN A 6 3.94 -28.89 10.22
C ASN A 6 4.33 -27.60 10.98
N GLY A 7 5.47 -27.00 10.61
CA GLY A 7 5.85 -25.69 11.12
C GLY A 7 4.82 -24.65 10.69
N LEU A 8 4.40 -23.79 11.63
CA LEU A 8 3.53 -22.64 11.35
C LEU A 8 4.11 -21.83 10.18
N THR A 9 3.32 -21.66 9.13
CA THR A 9 3.70 -20.83 7.98
C THR A 9 3.42 -19.35 8.28
N TYR A 10 4.08 -18.46 7.54
CA TYR A 10 3.80 -17.01 7.62
C TYR A 10 2.34 -16.69 7.23
N LYS A 11 1.77 -17.54 6.36
CA LYS A 11 0.37 -17.50 5.97
C LYS A 11 -0.58 -17.91 7.10
N ASP A 12 -0.19 -18.88 7.93
CA ASP A 12 -0.96 -19.27 9.13
C ASP A 12 -1.01 -18.15 10.17
N ALA A 13 -0.06 -17.21 10.13
CA ALA A 13 -0.10 -15.97 10.92
C ALA A 13 -0.98 -14.87 10.29
N GLY A 14 -1.69 -15.17 9.19
CA GLY A 14 -2.60 -14.25 8.49
C GLY A 14 -1.92 -13.39 7.42
N VAL A 15 -0.67 -13.68 7.06
CA VAL A 15 0.08 -12.91 6.06
C VAL A 15 0.30 -13.73 4.80
N ASP A 16 -0.48 -13.43 3.76
CA ASP A 16 -0.35 -14.05 2.43
C ASP A 16 0.38 -13.09 1.48
N ILE A 17 1.66 -13.38 1.24
CA ILE A 17 2.55 -12.55 0.40
C ILE A 17 2.08 -12.56 -1.05
N ASP A 18 1.76 -13.74 -1.59
CA ASP A 18 1.31 -13.91 -2.98
C ASP A 18 0.00 -13.15 -3.22
N ALA A 19 -0.93 -13.19 -2.25
CA ALA A 19 -2.16 -12.42 -2.33
C ALA A 19 -1.90 -10.91 -2.30
N GLY A 20 -0.90 -10.46 -1.52
CA GLY A 20 -0.46 -9.07 -1.48
C GLY A 20 0.10 -8.60 -2.82
N GLU A 21 1.01 -9.37 -3.42
CA GLU A 21 1.60 -9.07 -4.74
C GLU A 21 0.54 -9.06 -5.84
N ALA A 22 -0.35 -10.06 -5.87
CA ALA A 22 -1.44 -10.12 -6.83
C ALA A 22 -2.40 -8.93 -6.71
N LEU A 23 -2.62 -8.40 -5.51
CA LEU A 23 -3.40 -7.18 -5.32
C LEU A 23 -2.68 -5.96 -5.90
N VAL A 24 -1.38 -5.80 -5.60
CA VAL A 24 -0.55 -4.70 -6.11
C VAL A 24 -0.59 -4.64 -7.64
N ASP A 25 -0.42 -5.78 -8.31
CA ASP A 25 -0.48 -5.87 -9.77
C ASP A 25 -1.85 -5.43 -10.32
N ARG A 26 -2.93 -5.85 -9.66
CA ARG A 26 -4.30 -5.51 -10.07
C ARG A 26 -4.62 -4.04 -9.92
N ILE A 27 -4.18 -3.40 -8.82
CA ILE A 27 -4.51 -1.99 -8.55
C ILE A 27 -3.49 -1.01 -9.14
N GLY A 28 -2.31 -1.50 -9.54
CA GLY A 28 -1.22 -0.70 -10.09
C GLY A 28 -1.65 0.29 -11.18
N PRO A 29 -2.42 -0.13 -12.21
CA PRO A 29 -2.92 0.80 -13.23
C PRO A 29 -3.81 1.92 -12.67
N ALA A 30 -4.66 1.61 -11.70
CA ALA A 30 -5.55 2.59 -11.07
C ALA A 30 -4.76 3.58 -10.19
N ALA A 31 -3.77 3.10 -9.42
CA ALA A 31 -2.88 3.96 -8.66
C ALA A 31 -2.09 4.89 -9.59
N LYS A 32 -1.49 4.35 -10.65
CA LYS A 32 -0.70 5.11 -11.63
C LYS A 32 -1.49 6.17 -12.38
N ALA A 33 -2.80 5.97 -12.56
CA ALA A 33 -3.68 6.99 -13.13
C ALA A 33 -3.77 8.28 -12.27
N THR A 34 -3.39 8.20 -10.99
CA THR A 34 -3.40 9.35 -10.05
C THR A 34 -2.07 10.11 -9.98
N ARG A 35 -1.04 9.70 -10.74
CA ARG A 35 0.28 10.33 -10.76
C ARG A 35 0.20 11.85 -10.94
N ARG A 36 1.07 12.58 -10.23
CA ARG A 36 1.13 14.04 -10.27
C ARG A 36 2.52 14.53 -9.95
N ARG A 37 2.79 15.82 -10.17
CA ARG A 37 4.06 16.42 -9.74
C ARG A 37 4.29 16.17 -8.26
N GLY A 38 5.47 15.66 -7.93
CA GLY A 38 5.84 15.23 -6.58
C GLY A 38 5.58 13.76 -6.27
N ALA A 39 4.77 13.01 -7.03
CA ALA A 39 4.56 11.58 -6.80
C ALA A 39 4.16 10.81 -8.06
N ASP A 40 4.95 9.78 -8.38
CA ASP A 40 4.72 8.91 -9.53
C ASP A 40 3.67 7.82 -9.28
N ALA A 41 3.24 7.66 -8.02
CA ALA A 41 2.24 6.68 -7.58
C ALA A 41 2.65 5.22 -7.85
N ASP A 42 3.94 4.92 -7.72
CA ASP A 42 4.47 3.55 -7.81
C ASP A 42 4.17 2.76 -6.53
N LEU A 43 3.84 1.48 -6.70
CA LEU A 43 3.52 0.53 -5.64
C LEU A 43 4.59 -0.56 -5.56
N GLY A 44 4.73 -1.20 -4.39
CA GLY A 44 5.66 -2.33 -4.18
C GLY A 44 6.90 -2.00 -3.33
N GLY A 45 7.12 -0.74 -2.97
CA GLY A 45 8.11 -0.33 -1.98
C GLY A 45 7.55 -0.34 -0.54
N PHE A 46 8.42 -0.13 0.45
CA PHE A 46 8.02 -0.05 1.87
C PHE A 46 7.10 1.15 2.17
N GLY A 47 7.21 2.24 1.40
CA GLY A 47 6.37 3.42 1.58
C GLY A 47 6.32 4.28 0.32
N GLY A 48 5.25 5.07 0.20
CA GLY A 48 5.09 6.07 -0.85
C GLY A 48 5.77 7.39 -0.49
N LEU A 49 6.20 8.13 -1.50
CA LEU A 49 6.87 9.42 -1.34
C LEU A 49 6.09 10.53 -2.04
N PHE A 50 6.17 11.74 -1.48
CA PHE A 50 5.67 12.96 -2.10
C PHE A 50 6.71 14.09 -1.99
N ASP A 51 7.33 14.48 -3.11
CA ASP A 51 8.25 15.60 -3.18
C ASP A 51 7.49 16.94 -3.31
N LEU A 52 7.44 17.68 -2.20
CA LEU A 52 6.81 19.00 -2.10
C LEU A 52 7.50 20.06 -2.97
N LYS A 53 8.84 19.97 -3.13
CA LYS A 53 9.60 20.90 -3.94
C LYS A 53 9.32 20.68 -5.43
N ALA A 54 9.34 19.42 -5.89
CA ALA A 54 8.98 19.08 -7.26
C ALA A 54 7.50 19.40 -7.57
N ALA A 55 6.63 19.37 -6.56
CA ALA A 55 5.24 19.82 -6.68
C ALA A 55 5.08 21.35 -6.69
N GLY A 56 6.13 22.13 -6.39
CA GLY A 56 6.13 23.59 -6.47
C GLY A 56 5.69 24.31 -5.19
N PHE A 57 5.63 23.61 -4.05
CA PHE A 57 5.29 24.25 -2.78
C PHE A 57 6.47 25.05 -2.21
N LYS A 58 6.14 26.20 -1.59
CA LYS A 58 7.08 27.04 -0.85
C LYS A 58 6.51 27.26 0.55
N ASP A 59 7.29 26.91 1.57
CA ASP A 59 6.91 26.99 2.98
C ASP A 59 5.54 26.34 3.31
N PRO A 60 5.33 25.05 2.97
CA PRO A 60 4.04 24.42 3.14
C PRO A 60 3.78 24.01 4.60
N ILE A 61 2.51 24.10 5.01
CA ILE A 61 1.99 23.42 6.21
C ILE A 61 1.31 22.14 5.76
N LEU A 62 1.66 21.01 6.38
CA LEU A 62 1.04 19.73 6.11
C LEU A 62 -0.11 19.47 7.09
N VAL A 63 -1.26 19.08 6.54
CA VAL A 63 -2.42 18.64 7.31
C VAL A 63 -2.74 17.22 6.87
N ALA A 64 -2.86 16.31 7.84
CA ALA A 64 -3.22 14.92 7.62
C ALA A 64 -4.52 14.59 8.37
N GLY A 65 -5.28 13.65 7.83
CA GLY A 65 -6.53 13.17 8.42
C GLY A 65 -6.74 11.70 8.08
N THR A 66 -7.53 11.03 8.91
CA THR A 66 -7.95 9.65 8.71
C THR A 66 -9.46 9.58 8.94
N ASP A 67 -10.18 8.87 8.08
CA ASP A 67 -11.64 8.73 8.16
C ASP A 67 -12.06 7.31 7.75
N GLY A 68 -13.14 6.83 8.36
CA GLY A 68 -13.71 5.51 8.12
C GLY A 68 -15.04 5.60 7.38
N VAL A 69 -15.34 4.60 6.55
CA VAL A 69 -16.62 4.55 5.82
C VAL A 69 -17.84 4.39 6.75
N GLY A 70 -17.62 3.88 7.97
CA GLY A 70 -18.65 3.71 8.98
C GLY A 70 -19.65 2.59 8.63
N THR A 71 -20.89 2.73 9.08
CA THR A 71 -21.93 1.70 8.93
C THR A 71 -22.46 1.53 7.50
N LYS A 72 -21.98 2.33 6.54
CA LYS A 72 -22.34 2.24 5.12
C LYS A 72 -21.80 0.96 4.44
N LEU A 73 -20.80 0.31 5.03
CA LEU A 73 -20.33 -1.01 4.61
C LEU A 73 -21.17 -2.10 5.30
N LYS A 74 -22.41 -2.31 4.83
CA LYS A 74 -23.27 -3.44 5.15
C LYS A 74 -24.18 -3.76 3.97
#